data_AF-A0A643F8E7-F1
#
_entry.id   AF-A0A643F8E7-F1
#
_cell.length_a   1.000
_cell.length_b   1.000
_cell.length_c   1.000
_cell.angle_alpha   90.00
_cell.angle_beta   90.00
_cell.angle_gamma   90.00
#
_symmetry.space_group_name_H-M   'P 1'
#
loop_
_entity.id
_entity.type
_entity.pdbx_description
1 polymer ?
#
loop_
_entity_poly.entity_id
_entity_poly.type
_entity_poly.pdbx_seq_one_letter_code
_entity_poly.pdbx_strand_id
1 'polypeptide(L)'
;MPRPPLRPARPPRWRLARAGLALSLGLGLGLALSLATGLRASTPLRPAPHPGLAQLPPQMLWAWERPEDLRGLPPDTGVAWLATSIRLRGEAADIRPRAQPLRVSPGTVLLPVLHVDADPRDHPALNPAQREAIVASALRLVQGQPVHALQLDFEVRRSQRPFLAEVVRALRARLPAEVALSMTALASWCAGDAWMDGLPADEIVPMAFRMDRDDRTLRALLARDGHFPRPYCQQAAGTATDEAPVTGLQAPRRYHFAPQPWTRDQWTALLNTPSPPAAR
;
A
#
# COMPACT_ATOMS: atom_id res chain seq x y z
N MET A 1 29.65 -61.57 4.02
CA MET A 1 28.20 -61.78 3.78
C MET A 1 27.52 -60.42 3.71
N PRO A 2 26.94 -60.01 2.57
CA PRO A 2 26.35 -58.68 2.39
C PRO A 2 24.87 -58.64 2.79
N ARG A 3 24.43 -57.51 3.36
CA ARG A 3 23.02 -57.20 3.72
C ARG A 3 22.17 -56.93 2.46
N PRO A 4 20.87 -57.26 2.46
CA PRO A 4 19.98 -57.00 1.33
C PRO A 4 19.45 -55.55 1.33
N PRO A 5 19.02 -55.02 0.17
CA PRO A 5 18.50 -53.65 0.07
C PRO A 5 17.00 -53.58 0.44
N LEU A 6 16.63 -52.47 1.08
CA LEU A 6 15.24 -52.12 1.43
C LEU A 6 14.47 -51.65 0.17
N ARG A 7 13.24 -52.17 0.00
CA ARG A 7 12.31 -51.76 -1.05
C ARG A 7 11.49 -50.52 -0.63
N PRO A 8 11.14 -49.61 -1.57
CA PRO A 8 10.32 -48.44 -1.27
C PRO A 8 8.82 -48.78 -1.16
N ALA A 9 8.15 -48.11 -0.22
CA ALA A 9 6.71 -48.20 0.02
C ALA A 9 5.88 -47.51 -1.08
N ARG A 10 4.72 -48.09 -1.42
CA ARG A 10 3.73 -47.52 -2.36
C ARG A 10 2.67 -46.73 -1.59
N PRO A 11 2.18 -45.59 -2.11
CA PRO A 11 1.07 -44.84 -1.50
C PRO A 11 -0.31 -45.47 -1.81
N PRO A 12 -1.33 -45.18 -0.97
CA PRO A 12 -2.64 -45.83 -1.04
C PRO A 12 -3.53 -45.26 -2.16
N ARG A 13 -4.27 -46.18 -2.81
CA ARG A 13 -5.31 -45.87 -3.80
C ARG A 13 -6.64 -45.62 -3.09
N TRP A 14 -7.15 -44.40 -3.19
CA TRP A 14 -8.50 -44.04 -2.76
C TRP A 14 -9.51 -44.59 -3.77
N ARG A 15 -10.36 -45.54 -3.35
CA ARG A 15 -11.48 -46.06 -4.14
C ARG A 15 -12.69 -45.16 -3.91
N LEU A 16 -13.14 -44.52 -4.99
CA LEU A 16 -14.41 -43.79 -5.07
C LEU A 16 -15.58 -44.78 -4.91
N ALA A 17 -16.43 -44.55 -3.91
CA ALA A 17 -17.71 -45.22 -3.80
C ALA A 17 -18.70 -44.57 -4.78
N ARG A 18 -19.25 -45.37 -5.69
CA ARG A 18 -20.41 -45.03 -6.52
C ARG A 18 -21.66 -45.32 -5.71
N ALA A 19 -22.48 -44.30 -5.44
CA ALA A 19 -23.87 -44.49 -5.04
C ALA A 19 -24.74 -44.14 -6.25
N GLY A 20 -25.38 -45.15 -6.83
CA GLY A 20 -26.49 -44.98 -7.75
C GLY A 20 -27.80 -44.92 -6.97
N LEU A 21 -28.73 -44.10 -7.42
CA LEU A 21 -30.15 -44.28 -7.16
C LEU A 21 -30.93 -43.76 -8.37
N ALA A 22 -31.85 -44.58 -8.85
CA ALA A 22 -32.73 -44.30 -9.98
C ALA A 22 -34.16 -44.00 -9.51
N LEU A 23 -34.76 -43.04 -10.23
CA LEU A 23 -36.17 -42.77 -10.54
C LEU A 23 -37.28 -42.91 -9.47
N SER A 24 -38.12 -41.87 -9.38
CA SER A 24 -39.58 -41.97 -9.68
C SER A 24 -40.15 -40.60 -10.05
N LEU A 25 -41.04 -40.58 -11.05
CA LEU A 25 -41.85 -39.43 -11.50
C LEU A 25 -42.98 -39.10 -10.52
N GLY A 26 -43.35 -37.82 -10.44
CA GLY A 26 -44.62 -37.35 -9.90
C GLY A 26 -44.95 -35.94 -10.41
N LEU A 27 -45.95 -35.84 -11.29
CA LEU A 27 -46.56 -34.57 -11.72
C LEU A 27 -47.23 -33.87 -10.53
N GLY A 28 -47.01 -32.57 -10.38
CA GLY A 28 -47.73 -31.70 -9.46
C GLY A 28 -47.66 -30.25 -9.93
N LEU A 29 -48.75 -29.82 -10.57
CA LEU A 29 -49.00 -28.46 -11.04
C LEU A 29 -49.13 -27.53 -9.82
N GLY A 30 -48.25 -26.54 -9.69
CA GLY A 30 -48.28 -25.56 -8.60
C GLY A 30 -47.74 -24.21 -9.06
N LEU A 31 -48.66 -23.34 -9.47
CA LEU A 31 -48.42 -21.95 -9.87
C LEU A 31 -47.92 -21.15 -8.65
N ALA A 32 -46.61 -21.00 -8.49
CA ALA A 32 -46.03 -20.07 -7.52
C ALA A 32 -45.63 -18.79 -8.25
N LEU A 33 -46.44 -17.76 -8.08
CA LEU A 33 -46.16 -16.39 -8.47
C LEU A 33 -44.92 -15.91 -7.70
N SER A 34 -43.74 -15.98 -8.31
CA SER A 34 -42.52 -15.40 -7.74
C SER A 34 -42.65 -13.87 -7.80
N LEU A 35 -43.17 -13.29 -6.72
CA LEU A 35 -43.04 -11.86 -6.45
C LEU A 35 -41.54 -11.53 -6.45
N ALA A 36 -41.13 -10.76 -7.46
CA ALA A 36 -39.83 -10.15 -7.56
C ALA A 36 -39.65 -9.16 -6.41
N THR A 37 -39.20 -9.63 -5.24
CA THR A 37 -38.58 -8.76 -4.25
C THR A 37 -37.18 -8.45 -4.73
N GLY A 38 -37.09 -7.39 -5.55
CA GLY A 38 -35.83 -6.74 -5.88
C GLY A 38 -35.21 -6.16 -4.62
N LEU A 39 -34.49 -7.00 -3.87
CA LEU A 39 -33.44 -6.54 -2.98
C LEU A 39 -32.39 -5.88 -3.89
N ARG A 40 -32.55 -4.57 -4.12
CA ARG A 40 -31.42 -3.75 -4.54
C ARG A 40 -30.36 -3.98 -3.47
N ALA A 41 -29.33 -4.75 -3.80
CA ALA A 41 -28.12 -4.79 -3.02
C ALA A 41 -27.71 -3.33 -2.84
N SER A 42 -27.89 -2.80 -1.63
CA SER A 42 -27.39 -1.48 -1.30
C SER A 42 -25.89 -1.60 -1.47
N THR A 43 -25.36 -1.01 -2.53
CA THR A 43 -23.91 -0.89 -2.71
C THR A 43 -23.40 -0.31 -1.39
N PRO A 44 -22.55 -1.02 -0.62
CA PRO A 44 -22.09 -0.50 0.64
C PRO A 44 -21.45 0.85 0.35
N LEU A 45 -22.00 1.91 0.95
CA LEU A 45 -21.50 3.26 0.78
C LEU A 45 -20.05 3.22 1.25
N ARG A 46 -19.13 3.47 0.32
CA ARG A 46 -17.70 3.50 0.63
C ARG A 46 -17.52 4.52 1.77
N PRO A 47 -16.83 4.17 2.87
CA PRO A 47 -16.58 5.12 3.95
C PRO A 47 -16.00 6.40 3.37
N ALA A 48 -16.51 7.55 3.82
CA ALA A 48 -15.97 8.82 3.40
C ALA A 48 -14.46 8.86 3.69
N PRO A 49 -13.64 9.38 2.77
CA PRO A 49 -12.21 9.48 3.00
C PRO A 49 -11.95 10.28 4.28
N HIS A 50 -10.94 9.87 5.04
CA HIS A 50 -10.53 10.54 6.26
C HIS A 50 -10.33 12.05 6.00
N PRO A 51 -10.85 12.97 6.84
CA PRO A 51 -10.79 14.42 6.57
C PRO A 51 -9.38 14.93 6.30
N GLY A 52 -8.38 14.37 7.00
CA GLY A 52 -6.97 14.64 6.76
C GLY A 52 -6.48 14.31 5.34
N LEU A 53 -6.97 13.24 4.72
CA LEU A 53 -6.64 12.89 3.33
C LEU A 53 -7.31 13.80 2.30
N ALA A 54 -8.47 14.37 2.64
CA ALA A 54 -9.15 15.33 1.77
C ALA A 54 -8.37 16.65 1.63
N GLN A 55 -7.44 16.93 2.54
CA GLN A 55 -6.52 18.08 2.47
C GLN A 55 -5.30 17.80 1.56
N LEU A 56 -5.08 16.55 1.14
CA LEU A 56 -3.97 16.21 0.26
C LEU A 56 -4.36 16.39 -1.21
N PRO A 57 -3.54 17.09 -2.01
CA PRO A 57 -3.76 17.24 -3.43
C PRO A 57 -3.69 15.88 -4.18
N PRO A 58 -4.27 15.80 -5.38
CA PRO A 58 -4.23 14.57 -6.18
C PRO A 58 -2.82 14.22 -6.66
N GLN A 59 -1.94 15.20 -6.84
CA GLN A 59 -0.55 15.00 -7.24
C GLN A 59 0.37 15.21 -6.03
N MET A 60 1.20 14.22 -5.73
CA MET A 60 2.17 14.27 -4.63
C MET A 60 3.57 13.93 -5.17
N LEU A 61 4.52 14.84 -5.06
CA LEU A 61 5.92 14.54 -5.33
C LEU A 61 6.57 13.96 -4.09
N TRP A 62 7.31 12.86 -4.24
CA TRP A 62 8.04 12.21 -3.17
C TRP A 62 9.49 12.74 -3.12
N ALA A 63 9.91 13.24 -1.95
CA ALA A 63 11.19 13.92 -1.74
C ALA A 63 12.08 13.14 -0.75
N TRP A 64 13.18 12.57 -1.26
CA TRP A 64 14.17 11.78 -0.49
C TRP A 64 15.10 12.63 0.37
N GLU A 65 15.93 11.96 1.19
CA GLU A 65 16.97 12.55 2.04
C GLU A 65 18.11 13.15 1.20
N ARG A 66 17.81 14.25 0.51
CA ARG A 66 18.72 15.03 -0.34
C ARG A 66 18.17 16.46 -0.53
N PRO A 67 19.00 17.44 -0.92
CA PRO A 67 18.51 18.79 -1.19
C PRO A 67 17.44 18.78 -2.29
N GLU A 68 16.30 19.43 -2.01
CA GLU A 68 15.20 19.57 -2.97
C GLU A 68 14.74 21.04 -3.00
N ASP A 69 14.58 21.58 -4.21
CA ASP A 69 13.99 22.91 -4.44
C ASP A 69 12.75 22.76 -5.33
N LEU A 70 11.61 22.72 -4.66
CA LEU A 70 10.28 22.50 -5.24
C LEU A 70 9.46 23.79 -5.23
N ARG A 71 10.12 24.96 -5.23
CA ARG A 71 9.43 26.24 -5.35
C ARG A 71 8.86 26.42 -6.76
N GLY A 72 7.61 26.86 -6.80
CA GLY A 72 6.86 27.05 -8.04
C GLY A 72 6.09 25.83 -8.50
N LEU A 73 5.92 24.80 -7.65
CA LEU A 73 4.94 23.74 -7.91
C LEU A 73 3.54 24.34 -8.09
N PRO A 74 2.70 23.74 -8.96
CA PRO A 74 1.29 24.11 -9.09
C PRO A 74 0.52 23.99 -7.76
N PRO A 75 -0.54 24.79 -7.53
CA PRO A 75 -1.31 24.76 -6.29
C PRO A 75 -1.99 23.41 -5.97
N ASP A 76 -2.26 22.59 -6.98
CA ASP A 76 -2.86 21.26 -6.89
C ASP A 76 -1.81 20.14 -6.74
N THR A 77 -0.58 20.49 -6.39
CA THR A 77 0.53 19.55 -6.16
C THR A 77 1.11 19.71 -4.76
N GLY A 78 1.26 18.60 -4.05
CA GLY A 78 1.83 18.53 -2.71
C GLY A 78 3.15 17.78 -2.71
N VAL A 79 3.80 17.75 -1.54
CA VAL A 79 5.09 17.08 -1.36
C VAL A 79 5.02 16.10 -0.19
N ALA A 80 5.21 14.82 -0.48
CA ALA A 80 5.51 13.80 0.51
C ALA A 80 7.02 13.79 0.76
N TRP A 81 7.48 14.23 1.93
CA TRP A 81 8.90 14.41 2.18
C TRP A 81 9.40 13.50 3.30
N LEU A 82 10.56 12.86 3.08
CA LEU A 82 11.22 12.08 4.11
C LEU A 82 11.61 13.02 5.25
N ALA A 83 10.90 12.89 6.37
CA ALA A 83 11.10 13.70 7.57
C ALA A 83 11.98 13.01 8.60
N THR A 84 11.94 11.68 8.66
CA THR A 84 12.78 10.88 9.54
C THR A 84 13.01 9.51 8.92
N SER A 85 14.26 9.05 8.98
CA SER A 85 14.64 7.67 8.69
C SER A 85 14.88 6.90 9.99
N ILE A 86 14.42 5.67 10.06
CA ILE A 86 14.70 4.73 11.14
C ILE A 86 15.30 3.47 10.55
N ARG A 87 16.50 3.10 11.01
CA ARG A 87 17.12 1.82 10.66
C ARG A 87 17.04 0.87 11.84
N LEU A 88 16.30 -0.22 11.69
CA LEU A 88 16.18 -1.28 12.70
C LEU A 88 17.35 -2.27 12.55
N ARG A 89 18.08 -2.51 13.63
CA ARG A 89 19.24 -3.43 13.65
C ARG A 89 19.43 -4.08 15.01
N GLY A 90 19.63 -5.40 15.07
CA GLY A 90 19.65 -6.13 16.33
C GLY A 90 18.48 -5.72 17.24
N GLU A 91 18.77 -5.31 18.46
CA GLU A 91 17.76 -4.80 19.42
C GLU A 91 17.45 -3.29 19.29
N ALA A 92 18.20 -2.56 18.45
CA ALA A 92 18.21 -1.10 18.39
C ALA A 92 17.41 -0.52 17.21
N ALA A 93 17.08 0.77 17.32
CA ALA A 93 16.51 1.58 16.25
C ALA A 93 17.34 2.86 16.09
N ASP A 94 18.09 2.97 15.00
CA ASP A 94 18.89 4.16 14.68
C ASP A 94 17.99 5.20 14.01
N ILE A 95 17.68 6.27 14.73
CA ILE A 95 16.77 7.34 14.28
C ILE A 95 17.59 8.51 13.73
N ARG A 96 17.26 8.95 12.51
CA ARG A 96 17.86 10.13 11.87
C ARG A 96 16.78 11.04 11.31
N PRO A 97 16.52 12.21 11.93
CA PRO A 97 15.74 13.26 11.30
C PRO A 97 16.37 13.70 9.98
N ARG A 98 15.56 14.25 9.08
CA ARG A 98 16.07 14.87 7.86
C ARG A 98 17.13 15.92 8.19
N ALA A 99 18.27 15.82 7.52
CA ALA A 99 19.36 16.79 7.57
C ALA A 99 19.45 17.66 6.31
N GLN A 100 18.77 17.26 5.24
CA GLN A 100 18.86 17.91 3.93
C GLN A 100 17.80 19.02 3.76
N PRO A 101 18.09 20.11 3.05
CA PRO A 101 17.12 21.18 2.85
C PRO A 101 15.94 20.73 1.97
N LEU A 102 14.76 21.22 2.27
CA LEU A 102 13.57 21.14 1.43
C LEU A 102 13.01 22.56 1.28
N ARG A 103 13.07 23.11 0.07
CA ARG A 103 12.54 24.44 -0.23
C ARG A 103 11.24 24.29 -1.00
N VAL A 104 10.15 24.85 -0.48
CA VAL A 104 8.82 24.85 -1.10
C VAL A 104 8.25 26.26 -1.10
N SER A 105 7.24 26.51 -1.94
CA SER A 105 6.50 27.76 -1.90
C SER A 105 5.66 27.82 -0.60
N PRO A 106 5.39 29.03 -0.05
CA PRO A 106 4.40 29.16 1.00
C PRO A 106 3.05 28.55 0.59
N GLY A 107 2.42 27.81 1.50
CA GLY A 107 1.14 27.14 1.25
C GLY A 107 1.23 25.81 0.50
N THR A 108 2.42 25.35 0.09
CA THR A 108 2.59 23.98 -0.43
C THR A 108 2.15 22.96 0.63
N VAL A 109 1.24 22.06 0.27
CA VAL A 109 0.77 20.99 1.15
C VAL A 109 1.90 19.98 1.35
N LEU A 110 2.26 19.75 2.62
CA LEU A 110 3.32 18.82 3.02
C LEU A 110 2.76 17.59 3.73
N LEU A 111 3.24 16.41 3.33
CA LEU A 111 2.99 15.14 3.99
C LEU A 111 4.32 14.63 4.58
N PRO A 112 4.52 14.65 5.90
CA PRO A 112 5.72 14.06 6.49
C PRO A 112 5.73 12.54 6.28
N VAL A 113 6.89 12.02 5.88
CA VAL A 113 7.13 10.59 5.73
C VAL A 113 8.11 10.10 6.79
N LEU A 114 7.71 9.04 7.49
CA LEU A 114 8.59 8.25 8.35
C LEU A 114 9.03 7.02 7.58
N HIS A 115 10.29 7.00 7.15
CA HIS A 115 10.87 5.87 6.44
C HIS A 115 11.52 4.91 7.44
N VAL A 116 11.18 3.62 7.36
CA VAL A 116 11.68 2.58 8.26
C VAL A 116 12.26 1.44 7.43
N ASP A 117 13.49 1.08 7.75
CA ASP A 117 14.23 0.01 7.06
C ASP A 117 14.74 -1.02 8.06
N ALA A 118 14.74 -2.29 7.66
CA ALA A 118 15.41 -3.37 8.38
C ALA A 118 16.83 -3.58 7.85
N ASP A 119 17.83 -3.68 8.74
CA ASP A 119 19.19 -3.98 8.32
C ASP A 119 19.32 -5.42 7.78
N PRO A 120 19.88 -5.62 6.58
CA PRO A 120 20.02 -6.94 5.98
C PRO A 120 21.22 -7.73 6.53
N ARG A 121 22.15 -7.09 7.24
CA ARG A 121 23.34 -7.73 7.84
C ARG A 121 23.15 -7.97 9.33
N ASP A 122 22.58 -7.01 10.03
CA ASP A 122 22.32 -7.04 11.46
C ASP A 122 20.80 -7.11 11.71
N HIS A 123 20.22 -8.29 11.48
CA HIS A 123 18.77 -8.47 11.44
C HIS A 123 18.08 -7.95 12.73
N PRO A 124 17.00 -7.15 12.60
CA PRO A 124 16.33 -6.62 13.77
C PRO A 124 15.56 -7.70 14.54
N ALA A 125 15.49 -7.53 15.85
CA ALA A 125 14.74 -8.36 16.77
C ALA A 125 13.22 -8.22 16.61
N LEU A 126 12.76 -7.10 16.03
CA LEU A 126 11.34 -6.74 15.89
C LEU A 126 10.62 -6.74 17.23
N ASN A 127 11.26 -6.10 18.22
CA ASN A 127 10.83 -6.10 19.62
C ASN A 127 9.93 -4.89 19.95
N PRO A 128 9.29 -4.88 21.14
CA PRO A 128 8.45 -3.75 21.56
C PRO A 128 9.18 -2.40 21.62
N ALA A 129 10.49 -2.38 21.91
CA ALA A 129 11.27 -1.14 21.98
C ALA A 129 11.48 -0.51 20.61
N GLN A 130 11.73 -1.31 19.57
CA GLN A 130 11.81 -0.87 18.18
C GLN A 130 10.46 -0.35 17.69
N ARG A 131 9.36 -1.03 18.02
CA ARG A 131 8.00 -0.53 17.73
C ARG A 131 7.75 0.82 18.39
N GLU A 132 8.09 0.96 19.67
CA GLU A 132 7.93 2.22 20.39
C GLU A 132 8.80 3.34 19.79
N ALA A 133 10.02 3.05 19.35
CA ALA A 133 10.88 4.01 18.67
C ALA A 133 10.25 4.55 17.38
N ILE A 134 9.60 3.69 16.59
CA ILE A 134 8.85 4.10 15.39
C ILE A 134 7.67 5.00 15.78
N VAL A 135 6.84 4.55 16.73
CA VAL A 135 5.64 5.28 17.15
C VAL A 135 5.99 6.64 17.76
N ALA A 136 6.97 6.69 18.66
CA ALA A 136 7.43 7.94 19.26
C ALA A 136 7.97 8.92 18.21
N SER A 137 8.65 8.42 17.17
CA SER A 137 9.14 9.27 16.07
C SER A 137 8.01 9.84 15.22
N ALA A 138 7.01 9.03 14.88
CA ALA A 138 5.80 9.48 14.22
C ALA A 138 5.06 10.56 15.02
N LEU A 139 4.90 10.37 16.34
CA LEU A 139 4.20 11.33 17.19
C LEU A 139 4.92 12.67 17.28
N ARG A 140 6.26 12.69 17.32
CA ARG A 140 7.03 13.94 17.27
C ARG A 140 6.79 14.72 15.98
N LEU A 141 6.62 14.04 14.84
CA LEU A 141 6.37 14.69 13.55
C LEU A 141 5.02 15.42 13.51
N VAL A 142 4.00 14.86 14.16
CA VAL A 142 2.63 15.44 14.15
C VAL A 142 2.42 16.47 15.28
N GLN A 143 3.26 16.47 16.31
CA GLN A 143 3.21 17.46 17.40
C GLN A 143 3.94 18.77 17.04
N GLY A 144 4.96 18.71 16.18
CA GLY A 144 5.81 19.87 15.88
C GLY A 144 5.20 20.91 14.94
N GLN A 145 4.20 20.53 14.14
CA GLN A 145 3.56 21.40 13.16
C GLN A 145 2.17 20.86 12.80
N PRO A 146 1.20 21.73 12.42
CA PRO A 146 -0.09 21.27 11.95
C PRO A 146 0.08 20.47 10.65
N VAL A 147 -0.16 19.16 10.72
CA VAL A 147 -0.19 18.26 9.56
C VAL A 147 -1.54 17.55 9.51
N HIS A 148 -2.01 17.26 8.29
CA HIS A 148 -3.28 16.58 8.08
C HIS A 148 -3.13 15.06 7.96
N ALA A 149 -1.91 14.60 7.68
CA ALA A 149 -1.60 13.19 7.50
C ALA A 149 -0.13 12.92 7.83
N LEU A 150 0.17 11.66 8.12
CA LEU A 150 1.51 11.10 8.24
C LEU A 150 1.59 9.89 7.30
N GLN A 151 2.70 9.74 6.57
CA GLN A 151 2.95 8.54 5.78
C GLN A 151 4.02 7.66 6.44
N LEU A 152 3.70 6.39 6.67
CA LEU A 152 4.67 5.37 7.04
C LEU A 152 5.19 4.70 5.77
N ASP A 153 6.49 4.78 5.54
CA ASP A 153 7.16 4.05 4.47
C ASP A 153 7.99 2.92 5.09
N PHE A 154 7.44 1.71 5.13
CA PHE A 154 8.10 0.56 5.74
C PHE A 154 7.88 -0.71 4.92
N GLU A 155 8.84 -1.01 4.06
CA GLU A 155 8.84 -2.23 3.27
C GLU A 155 9.28 -3.44 4.11
N VAL A 156 8.40 -4.43 4.24
CA VAL A 156 8.63 -5.60 5.08
C VAL A 156 8.59 -6.91 4.30
N ARG A 157 9.44 -7.85 4.70
CA ARG A 157 9.34 -9.25 4.25
C ARG A 157 8.09 -9.90 4.84
N ARG A 158 7.66 -11.03 4.27
CA ARG A 158 6.50 -11.79 4.77
C ARG A 158 6.59 -12.12 6.26
N SER A 159 7.77 -12.51 6.76
CA SER A 159 8.01 -12.82 8.18
C SER A 159 7.89 -11.61 9.11
N GLN A 160 8.00 -10.39 8.57
CA GLN A 160 8.01 -9.14 9.32
C GLN A 160 6.64 -8.42 9.28
N ARG A 161 5.70 -8.91 8.46
CA ARG A 161 4.32 -8.39 8.38
C ARG A 161 3.60 -8.28 9.74
N PRO A 162 3.72 -9.26 10.69
CA PRO A 162 3.11 -9.12 12.00
C PRO A 162 3.60 -7.87 12.76
N PHE A 163 4.91 -7.60 12.68
CA PHE A 163 5.50 -6.42 13.32
C PHE A 163 5.00 -5.11 12.70
N LEU A 164 4.94 -5.01 11.37
CA LEU A 164 4.34 -3.85 10.70
C LEU A 164 2.87 -3.66 11.10
N ALA A 165 2.10 -4.75 11.19
CA ALA A 165 0.70 -4.69 11.62
C ALA A 165 0.57 -4.15 13.07
N GLU A 166 1.47 -4.54 13.98
CA GLU A 166 1.54 -3.96 15.33
C GLU A 166 1.90 -2.48 15.33
N VAL A 167 2.88 -2.07 14.50
CA VAL A 167 3.27 -0.66 14.34
C VAL A 167 2.08 0.17 13.85
N VAL A 168 1.39 -0.25 12.79
CA VAL A 168 0.25 0.49 12.23
C VAL A 168 -0.89 0.63 13.25
N ARG A 169 -1.21 -0.43 14.00
CA ARG A 169 -2.22 -0.36 15.06
C ARG A 169 -1.81 0.58 16.20
N ALA A 170 -0.54 0.51 16.62
CA ALA A 170 -0.03 1.38 17.68
C ALA A 170 0.03 2.86 17.26
N LEU A 171 0.37 3.13 16.00
CA LEU A 171 0.31 4.46 15.41
C LEU A 171 -1.12 4.98 15.41
N ARG A 172 -2.07 4.23 14.85
CA ARG A 172 -3.46 4.69 14.77
C ARG A 172 -4.05 4.97 16.15
N ALA A 173 -3.75 4.14 17.14
CA ALA A 173 -4.24 4.29 18.51
C ALA A 173 -3.72 5.55 19.22
N ARG A 174 -2.61 6.15 18.76
CA ARG A 174 -1.94 7.27 19.44
C ARG A 174 -1.90 8.55 18.60
N LEU A 175 -2.05 8.44 17.28
CA LEU A 175 -2.18 9.60 16.40
C LEU A 175 -3.51 10.32 16.68
N PRO A 176 -3.52 11.68 16.68
CA PRO A 176 -4.76 12.45 16.74
C PRO A 176 -5.76 11.98 15.68
N ALA A 177 -7.05 11.93 16.02
CA ALA A 177 -8.09 11.39 15.15
C ALA A 177 -8.25 12.19 13.84
N GLU A 178 -7.74 13.42 13.81
CA GLU A 178 -7.79 14.34 12.67
C GLU A 178 -6.61 14.14 11.72
N VAL A 179 -5.55 13.46 12.17
CA VAL A 179 -4.37 13.14 11.36
C VAL A 179 -4.56 11.77 10.71
N ALA A 180 -4.61 11.73 9.38
CA ALA A 180 -4.71 10.48 8.63
C ALA A 180 -3.39 9.69 8.69
N LEU A 181 -3.48 8.36 8.72
CA LEU A 181 -2.35 7.45 8.58
C LEU A 181 -2.32 6.88 7.16
N SER A 182 -1.41 7.39 6.33
CA SER A 182 -1.07 6.82 5.02
C SER A 182 0.10 5.82 5.19
N MET A 183 0.20 4.81 4.34
CA MET A 183 1.40 4.00 4.24
C MET A 183 1.71 3.56 2.81
N THR A 184 2.98 3.45 2.48
CA THR A 184 3.41 2.80 1.23
C THR A 184 3.22 1.30 1.32
N ALA A 185 3.07 0.66 0.15
CA ALA A 185 2.98 -0.78 0.04
C ALA A 185 3.67 -1.25 -1.23
N LEU A 186 4.29 -2.44 -1.19
CA LEU A 186 4.70 -3.10 -2.43
C LEU A 186 3.46 -3.43 -3.27
N ALA A 187 3.54 -3.27 -4.59
CA ALA A 187 2.45 -3.66 -5.50
C ALA A 187 1.98 -5.10 -5.27
N SER A 188 2.91 -6.02 -4.96
CA SER A 188 2.61 -7.43 -4.67
C SER A 188 1.73 -7.62 -3.43
N TRP A 189 1.76 -6.72 -2.45
CA TRP A 189 0.87 -6.78 -1.28
C TRP A 189 -0.59 -6.46 -1.65
N CYS A 190 -0.78 -5.66 -2.69
CA CYS A 190 -2.09 -5.25 -3.19
C CYS A 190 -2.63 -6.16 -4.30
N ALA A 191 -1.80 -7.06 -4.84
CA ALA A 191 -2.20 -8.06 -5.83
C ALA A 191 -2.28 -9.50 -5.27
N GLY A 192 -1.55 -9.77 -4.19
CA GLY A 192 -1.43 -11.10 -3.57
C GLY A 192 -2.45 -11.38 -2.48
N ASP A 193 -1.97 -11.94 -1.36
CA ASP A 193 -2.80 -12.31 -0.21
C ASP A 193 -3.34 -11.09 0.55
N ALA A 194 -4.49 -11.25 1.20
CA ALA A 194 -5.25 -10.18 1.86
C ALA A 194 -4.72 -9.83 3.27
N TRP A 195 -3.41 -9.91 3.48
CA TRP A 195 -2.82 -9.81 4.83
C TRP A 195 -2.94 -8.41 5.44
N MET A 196 -3.19 -7.38 4.62
CA MET A 196 -3.44 -6.00 5.05
C MET A 196 -4.92 -5.73 5.38
N ASP A 197 -5.81 -6.71 5.20
CA ASP A 197 -7.23 -6.56 5.54
C ASP A 197 -7.38 -6.20 7.02
N GLY A 198 -8.08 -5.10 7.28
CA GLY A 198 -8.31 -4.61 8.64
C GLY A 198 -7.12 -3.92 9.31
N LEU A 199 -6.01 -3.65 8.59
CA LEU A 199 -5.01 -2.71 9.08
C LEU A 199 -5.62 -1.31 9.15
N PRO A 200 -5.48 -0.59 10.27
CA PRO A 200 -6.13 0.69 10.46
C PRO A 200 -5.30 1.84 9.87
N ALA A 201 -4.96 1.72 8.58
CA ALA A 201 -4.41 2.80 7.76
C ALA A 201 -5.52 3.42 6.92
N ASP A 202 -5.55 4.74 6.87
CA ASP A 202 -6.55 5.52 6.15
C ASP A 202 -6.28 5.54 4.63
N GLU A 203 -5.02 5.37 4.23
CA GLU A 203 -4.60 5.27 2.82
C GLU A 203 -3.48 4.24 2.66
N ILE A 204 -3.57 3.39 1.64
CA ILE A 204 -2.50 2.51 1.19
C ILE A 204 -2.04 2.99 -0.19
N VAL A 205 -0.73 3.25 -0.32
CA VAL A 205 -0.09 3.70 -1.56
C VAL A 205 0.73 2.56 -2.17
N PRO A 206 0.14 1.71 -3.02
CA PRO A 206 0.90 0.71 -3.75
C PRO A 206 1.90 1.35 -4.72
N MET A 207 3.16 0.97 -4.61
CA MET A 207 4.22 1.39 -5.51
C MET A 207 4.17 0.56 -6.81
N ALA A 208 3.51 1.10 -7.83
CA ALA A 208 3.36 0.49 -9.15
C ALA A 208 4.62 0.71 -10.02
N PHE A 209 5.79 0.54 -9.42
CA PHE A 209 7.10 0.67 -10.04
C PHE A 209 8.10 -0.25 -9.34
N ARG A 210 9.23 -0.57 -9.99
CA ARG A 210 10.28 -1.45 -9.45
C ARG A 210 9.72 -2.72 -8.79
N MET A 211 8.75 -3.36 -9.45
CA MET A 211 8.03 -4.53 -8.94
C MET A 211 8.86 -5.84 -8.97
N ASP A 212 10.16 -5.72 -9.21
CA ASP A 212 11.17 -6.78 -9.20
C ASP A 212 10.69 -8.02 -9.99
N ARG A 213 10.80 -9.22 -9.39
CA ARG A 213 10.54 -10.51 -10.03
C ARG A 213 9.12 -10.66 -10.58
N ASP A 214 8.17 -9.90 -10.04
CA ASP A 214 6.76 -9.97 -10.40
C ASP A 214 6.35 -8.91 -11.44
N ASP A 215 7.29 -8.06 -11.91
CA ASP A 215 7.00 -6.88 -12.73
C ASP A 215 6.12 -7.17 -13.94
N ARG A 216 6.47 -8.16 -14.79
CA ARG A 216 5.67 -8.48 -15.97
C ARG A 216 4.25 -8.92 -15.63
N THR A 217 4.10 -9.78 -14.63
CA THR A 217 2.80 -10.31 -14.21
C THR A 217 1.93 -9.21 -13.61
N LEU A 218 2.50 -8.36 -12.75
CA LEU A 218 1.78 -7.26 -12.11
C LEU A 218 1.42 -6.16 -13.11
N ARG A 219 2.32 -5.79 -14.03
CA ARG A 219 1.98 -4.85 -15.11
C ARG A 219 0.84 -5.34 -15.98
N ALA A 220 0.87 -6.61 -16.38
CA ALA A 220 -0.20 -7.20 -17.20
C ALA A 220 -1.54 -7.24 -16.44
N LEU A 221 -1.51 -7.59 -15.16
CA LEU A 221 -2.68 -7.54 -14.27
C LEU A 221 -3.27 -6.12 -14.20
N LEU A 222 -2.44 -5.14 -13.87
CA LEU A 222 -2.87 -3.76 -13.67
C LEU A 222 -3.28 -3.06 -14.96
N ALA A 223 -2.64 -3.37 -16.10
CA ALA A 223 -3.03 -2.83 -17.40
C ALA A 223 -4.38 -3.40 -17.88
N ARG A 224 -4.68 -4.66 -17.55
CA ARG A 224 -5.95 -5.30 -17.88
C ARG A 224 -7.09 -4.76 -17.04
N ASP A 225 -6.87 -4.66 -15.72
CA ASP A 225 -7.95 -4.35 -14.77
C ASP A 225 -8.05 -2.84 -14.50
N GLY A 226 -7.01 -2.06 -14.82
CA GLY A 226 -6.97 -0.62 -14.60
C GLY A 226 -6.86 -0.20 -13.13
N HIS A 227 -6.78 -1.14 -12.20
CA HIS A 227 -6.68 -0.88 -10.77
C HIS A 227 -6.07 -2.07 -10.03
N PHE A 228 -5.64 -1.86 -8.77
CA PHE A 228 -5.23 -2.96 -7.90
C PHE A 228 -6.42 -3.85 -7.50
N PRO A 229 -6.25 -5.17 -7.34
CA PRO A 229 -7.34 -6.08 -6.94
C PRO A 229 -7.96 -5.76 -5.58
N ARG A 230 -7.16 -5.26 -4.63
CA ARG A 230 -7.63 -4.95 -3.28
C ARG A 230 -8.27 -3.56 -3.21
N PRO A 231 -9.53 -3.41 -2.75
CA PRO A 231 -10.23 -2.12 -2.73
C PRO A 231 -9.50 -1.00 -1.95
N TYR A 232 -8.81 -1.35 -0.86
CA TYR A 232 -8.02 -0.40 -0.07
C TYR A 232 -6.74 0.08 -0.77
N CYS A 233 -6.34 -0.55 -1.88
CA CYS A 233 -5.20 -0.15 -2.71
C CYS A 233 -5.61 0.63 -3.98
N GLN A 234 -6.88 1.03 -4.13
CA GLN A 234 -7.38 1.69 -5.34
C GLN A 234 -7.47 3.22 -5.21
N GLN A 235 -7.14 3.79 -4.05
CA GLN A 235 -7.28 5.24 -3.81
C GLN A 235 -6.03 6.04 -4.11
N ALA A 236 -4.88 5.39 -4.07
CA ALA A 236 -3.61 5.99 -4.39
C ALA A 236 -2.74 5.01 -5.19
N ALA A 237 -1.75 5.53 -5.90
CA ALA A 237 -0.68 4.73 -6.49
C ALA A 237 0.62 5.52 -6.55
N GLY A 238 1.74 4.82 -6.30
CA GLY A 238 3.09 5.30 -6.56
C GLY A 238 3.51 5.00 -7.99
N THR A 239 4.23 5.94 -8.61
CA THR A 239 4.90 5.79 -9.92
C THR A 239 6.30 6.37 -9.84
N ALA A 240 7.24 5.85 -10.61
CA ALA A 240 8.59 6.40 -10.68
C ALA A 240 8.86 7.07 -12.02
N THR A 241 9.64 8.15 -12.03
CA THR A 241 9.93 8.94 -13.23
C THR A 241 10.95 8.29 -14.17
N ASP A 242 11.69 7.29 -13.69
CA ASP A 242 12.76 6.58 -14.39
C ASP A 242 12.31 5.27 -15.04
N GLU A 243 11.00 5.00 -15.07
CA GLU A 243 10.41 3.88 -15.77
C GLU A 243 9.04 4.24 -16.36
N ALA A 244 8.61 3.45 -17.36
CA ALA A 244 7.30 3.67 -17.97
C ALA A 244 6.17 3.42 -16.96
N PRO A 245 5.18 4.32 -16.84
CA PRO A 245 4.03 4.08 -15.98
C PRO A 245 3.20 2.90 -16.48
N VAL A 246 2.49 2.24 -15.57
CA VAL A 246 1.52 1.21 -15.96
C VAL A 246 0.36 1.86 -16.72
N THR A 247 0.23 1.53 -18.01
CA THR A 247 -0.82 2.06 -18.87
C THR A 247 -2.20 1.73 -18.32
N GLY A 248 -3.09 2.72 -18.27
CA GLY A 248 -4.48 2.55 -17.85
C GLY A 248 -4.70 2.46 -16.35
N LEU A 249 -3.65 2.38 -15.52
CA LEU A 249 -3.77 2.33 -14.07
C LEU A 249 -4.41 3.62 -13.54
N GLN A 250 -5.60 3.49 -12.96
CA GLN A 250 -6.36 4.56 -12.34
C GLN A 250 -6.00 4.68 -10.86
N ALA A 251 -5.79 5.91 -10.40
CA ALA A 251 -5.62 6.23 -9.00
C ALA A 251 -6.05 7.69 -8.76
N PRO A 252 -7.05 7.95 -7.88
CA PRO A 252 -7.45 9.31 -7.51
C PRO A 252 -6.28 10.17 -7.01
N ARG A 253 -5.33 9.56 -6.28
CA ARG A 253 -4.10 10.20 -5.84
C ARG A 253 -2.88 9.52 -6.44
N ARG A 254 -1.92 10.31 -6.92
CA ARG A 254 -0.65 9.82 -7.46
C ARG A 254 0.51 10.35 -6.65
N TYR A 255 1.36 9.42 -6.25
CA TYR A 255 2.67 9.69 -5.67
C TYR A 255 3.72 9.47 -6.75
N HIS A 256 4.59 10.44 -6.94
CA HIS A 256 5.64 10.37 -7.95
C HIS A 256 7.01 10.33 -7.29
N PHE A 257 7.81 9.36 -7.69
CA PHE A 257 9.12 9.09 -7.13
C PHE A 257 10.19 9.39 -8.17
N ALA A 258 11.21 10.15 -7.79
CA ALA A 258 12.34 10.45 -8.67
C ALA A 258 13.66 9.89 -8.08
N PRO A 259 14.47 9.14 -8.85
CA PRO A 259 15.75 8.62 -8.38
C PRO A 259 16.80 9.72 -8.16
N GLN A 260 16.62 10.88 -8.80
CA GLN A 260 17.47 12.07 -8.70
C GLN A 260 16.67 13.26 -8.20
N PRO A 261 17.32 14.29 -7.60
CA PRO A 261 16.63 15.52 -7.17
C PRO A 261 15.70 16.05 -8.26
N TRP A 262 14.54 16.54 -7.84
CA TRP A 262 13.55 17.05 -8.77
C TRP A 262 14.08 18.28 -9.50
N THR A 263 13.93 18.30 -10.82
CA THR A 263 14.12 19.51 -11.61
C THR A 263 12.77 20.10 -12.01
N ARG A 264 12.76 21.41 -12.27
CA ARG A 264 11.57 22.10 -12.77
C ARG A 264 11.01 21.45 -14.02
N ASP A 265 11.87 21.14 -14.97
CA ASP A 265 11.47 20.53 -16.24
C ASP A 265 10.83 19.15 -16.02
N GLN A 266 11.38 18.36 -15.10
CA GLN A 266 10.91 17.01 -14.81
C GLN A 266 9.50 17.01 -14.20
N TRP A 267 9.26 17.82 -13.16
CA TRP A 267 7.91 17.89 -12.59
C TRP A 267 6.93 18.62 -13.52
N THR A 268 7.39 19.59 -14.33
CA THR A 268 6.51 20.26 -15.30
C THR A 268 6.03 19.28 -16.37
N ALA A 269 6.95 18.49 -16.95
CA ALA A 269 6.61 17.48 -17.94
C ALA A 269 5.67 16.39 -17.37
N LEU A 270 5.94 15.95 -16.14
CA LEU A 270 5.14 14.96 -15.44
C LEU A 270 3.70 15.44 -15.21
N LEU A 271 3.53 16.64 -14.65
CA LEU A 271 2.22 17.18 -14.26
C LEU A 271 1.40 17.66 -15.47
N ASN A 272 2.05 17.99 -16.59
CA ASN A 272 1.36 18.35 -17.84
C ASN A 272 0.90 17.14 -18.65
N THR A 273 1.25 15.92 -18.25
CA THR A 273 0.76 14.71 -18.92
C THR A 273 -0.70 14.49 -18.56
N PRO A 274 -1.65 14.51 -19.52
CA PRO A 274 -3.06 14.34 -19.22
C PRO A 274 -3.29 13.01 -18.50
N SER A 275 -4.02 13.04 -17.38
CA SER A 275 -4.51 11.80 -16.78
C SER A 275 -5.41 11.09 -17.80
N PRO A 276 -5.28 9.77 -17.99
CA PRO A 276 -6.21 9.04 -18.83
C PRO A 276 -7.65 9.30 -18.35
N PRO A 277 -8.62 9.45 -19.26
CA PRO A 277 -10.01 9.69 -18.88
C PRO A 277 -10.48 8.57 -17.94
N ALA A 278 -11.17 8.94 -16.85
CA ALA A 278 -11.78 7.97 -15.97
C ALA A 278 -12.71 7.07 -16.79
N ALA A 279 -12.52 5.76 -16.72
CA ALA A 279 -13.46 4.80 -17.29
C ALA A 279 -14.84 5.05 -16.63
N ARG A 280 -15.84 5.34 -17.46
CA ARG A 280 -17.23 5.54 -17.03
C ARG A 280 -17.87 4.21 -16.65
#